data_AF-A0A1X2HTC1-F1
#
_entry.id   AF-A0A1X2HTC1-F1
#
_cell.length_a   1.000
_cell.length_b   1.000
_cell.length_c   1.000
_cell.angle_alpha   90.00
_cell.angle_beta   90.00
_cell.angle_gamma   90.00
#
_symmetry.space_group_name_H-M   'P 1'
#
loop_
_entity.id
_entity.type
_entity.pdbx_description
1 polymer ?
#
loop_
_entity_poly.entity_id
_entity_poly.type
_entity_poly.pdbx_seq_one_letter_code
_entity_poly.pdbx_strand_id
1 'polypeptide(L)'
;MDVVNRPLPKNFMQSKTGDAPILWIARNCGATSGRQNYVKELQKYIQVDTYGPCLNNKDFPEDKTREELMSQYKFYLAIENANCEDYVTEKLFDTLAHSAVPIVDGPDNYEAFVPTPHSYIRMDAFPDPRDLAEYIKYLDSNDTAYLEYLSFRRDALDKPARERLTPSFIGNWSDTDVHNERSSWCSLCRGVVPWWQARHGQLSKEQIKELTNKDKRFLLDDTCHPEGKWNYAANGPPYKADWEPSPHPNLTLQSVESSSFFPSDYLPDMPIENTARMVWSLEIIFGFVFLGFIFTLLYRRGGLIKLRPGPFSPDPSPA
;
A
#
# COMPACT_ATOMS: atom_id res chain seq x y z
N MET A 1 -4.31 -6.50 -6.22
CA MET A 1 -3.10 -7.08 -6.85
C MET A 1 -2.83 -6.67 -8.31
N ASP A 2 -3.83 -6.27 -9.12
CA ASP A 2 -3.60 -6.02 -10.56
C ASP A 2 -2.50 -4.96 -10.82
N VAL A 3 -2.58 -3.81 -10.15
CA VAL A 3 -1.60 -2.71 -10.29
C VAL A 3 -0.16 -3.15 -10.08
N VAL A 4 0.10 -3.95 -9.03
CA VAL A 4 1.46 -4.41 -8.69
C VAL A 4 1.95 -5.52 -9.60
N ASN A 5 1.06 -6.19 -10.34
CA ASN A 5 1.42 -7.24 -11.29
C ASN A 5 1.58 -6.70 -12.72
N ARG A 6 1.17 -5.45 -12.96
CA ARG A 6 1.31 -4.78 -14.25
C ARG A 6 2.75 -4.28 -14.43
N PRO A 7 3.52 -4.76 -15.42
CA PRO A 7 4.86 -4.25 -15.67
C PRO A 7 4.85 -2.76 -16.06
N LEU A 8 6.02 -2.13 -16.02
CA LEU A 8 6.18 -0.79 -16.56
C LEU A 8 6.03 -0.80 -18.11
N PRO A 9 5.42 0.23 -18.71
CA PRO A 9 5.38 0.38 -20.17
C PRO A 9 6.77 0.40 -20.81
N LYS A 10 6.92 -0.09 -22.05
CA LYS A 10 8.22 -0.11 -22.76
C LYS A 10 8.89 1.26 -22.88
N ASN A 11 8.09 2.31 -23.09
CA ASN A 11 8.55 3.69 -23.25
C ASN A 11 8.28 4.53 -21.98
N PHE A 12 8.32 3.89 -20.80
CA PHE A 12 7.89 4.50 -19.55
C PHE A 12 8.59 5.82 -19.22
N MET A 13 9.91 5.88 -19.40
CA MET A 13 10.66 7.10 -19.12
C MET A 13 10.42 8.17 -20.19
N GLN A 14 10.26 7.77 -21.45
CA GLN A 14 9.98 8.69 -22.56
C GLN A 14 8.58 9.28 -22.51
N SER A 15 7.63 8.64 -21.80
CA SER A 15 6.30 9.19 -21.58
C SER A 15 6.24 10.23 -20.46
N LYS A 16 7.34 10.43 -19.72
CA LYS A 16 7.39 11.43 -18.65
C LYS A 16 7.62 12.83 -19.21
N THR A 17 6.90 13.82 -18.67
CA THR A 17 7.11 15.22 -19.00
C THR A 17 8.44 15.70 -18.43
N GLY A 18 9.12 16.56 -19.18
CA GLY A 18 10.31 17.29 -18.72
C GLY A 18 10.00 18.69 -18.20
N ASP A 19 8.75 19.12 -18.25
CA ASP A 19 8.36 20.50 -17.89
C ASP A 19 8.32 20.71 -16.38
N ALA A 20 7.84 19.72 -15.63
CA ALA A 20 7.74 19.76 -14.18
C ALA A 20 7.80 18.36 -13.58
N PRO A 21 8.54 18.15 -12.47
CA PRO A 21 8.67 16.84 -11.85
C PRO A 21 7.41 16.41 -11.07
N ILE A 22 6.70 17.36 -10.46
CA ILE A 22 5.61 17.09 -9.52
C ILE A 22 4.28 17.61 -10.08
N LEU A 23 3.26 16.77 -10.01
CA LEU A 23 1.86 17.11 -10.25
C LEU A 23 1.06 17.16 -8.95
N TRP A 24 0.15 18.13 -8.84
CA TRP A 24 -0.89 18.13 -7.82
C TRP A 24 -2.25 18.53 -8.41
N ILE A 25 -3.27 17.70 -8.19
CA ILE A 25 -4.64 18.00 -8.62
C ILE A 25 -5.51 18.04 -7.36
N ALA A 26 -5.97 19.24 -7.00
CA ALA A 26 -6.71 19.44 -5.75
C ALA A 26 -7.94 20.32 -5.93
N ARG A 27 -9.06 19.84 -5.37
CA ARG A 27 -10.34 20.56 -5.32
C ARG A 27 -10.69 21.14 -3.95
N ASN A 28 -10.33 20.43 -2.87
CA ASN A 28 -10.60 20.87 -1.51
C ASN A 28 -9.46 21.76 -0.99
N CYS A 29 -9.68 23.07 -0.98
CA CYS A 29 -8.69 24.04 -0.48
C CYS A 29 -8.89 24.38 1.01
N GLY A 30 -9.91 23.80 1.65
CA GLY A 30 -10.19 23.91 3.08
C GLY A 30 -9.72 22.68 3.87
N ALA A 31 -8.69 21.98 3.38
CA ALA A 31 -8.08 20.87 4.08
C ALA A 31 -7.47 21.34 5.42
N THR A 32 -7.78 20.64 6.50
CA THR A 32 -7.42 21.02 7.87
C THR A 32 -5.95 20.76 8.17
N SER A 33 -5.27 19.89 7.41
CA SER A 33 -3.82 19.63 7.55
C SER A 33 -2.93 20.85 7.26
N GLY A 34 -3.45 21.89 6.60
CA GLY A 34 -2.65 23.02 6.15
C GLY A 34 -1.79 22.70 4.91
N ARG A 35 -2.03 21.56 4.25
CA ARG A 35 -1.24 21.08 3.09
C ARG A 35 -0.99 22.12 1.99
N GLN A 36 -1.96 23.01 1.73
CA GLN A 36 -1.81 24.08 0.75
C GLN A 36 -0.69 25.07 1.13
N ASN A 37 -0.44 25.31 2.42
CA ASN A 37 0.68 26.13 2.87
C ASN A 37 2.01 25.44 2.54
N TYR A 38 2.10 24.13 2.75
CA TYR A 38 3.29 23.35 2.39
C TYR A 38 3.54 23.37 0.88
N VAL A 39 2.52 23.07 0.06
CA VAL A 39 2.68 23.04 -1.40
C VAL A 39 3.08 24.41 -1.95
N LYS A 40 2.47 25.49 -1.43
CA LYS A 40 2.83 26.85 -1.81
C LYS A 40 4.29 27.19 -1.46
N GLU A 41 4.79 26.70 -0.33
CA GLU A 41 6.18 26.89 0.06
C GLU A 41 7.13 26.03 -0.78
N LEU A 42 6.76 24.77 -1.04
CA LEU A 42 7.48 23.83 -1.89
C LEU A 42 7.69 24.39 -3.32
N GLN A 43 6.67 25.06 -3.87
CA GLN A 43 6.71 25.72 -5.18
C GLN A 43 7.82 26.76 -5.34
N LYS A 44 8.39 27.28 -4.24
CA LYS A 44 9.54 28.20 -4.28
C LYS A 44 10.85 27.48 -4.59
N TYR A 45 10.94 26.19 -4.31
CA TYR A 45 12.18 25.40 -4.40
C TYR A 45 12.17 24.42 -5.58
N ILE A 46 11.00 23.97 -6.02
CA ILE A 46 10.85 23.05 -7.15
C ILE A 46 9.56 23.35 -7.91
N GLN A 47 9.54 23.10 -9.22
CA GLN A 47 8.34 23.28 -10.02
C GLN A 47 7.29 22.22 -9.65
N VAL A 48 6.09 22.70 -9.29
CA VAL A 48 4.91 21.88 -9.04
C VAL A 48 3.81 22.41 -9.94
N ASP A 49 3.37 21.60 -10.88
CA ASP A 49 2.21 21.92 -11.71
C ASP A 49 0.95 21.58 -10.92
N THR A 50 0.08 22.57 -10.74
CA THR A 50 -1.11 22.51 -9.90
C THR A 50 -2.36 22.76 -10.73
N TYR A 51 -3.29 21.82 -10.68
CA TYR A 51 -4.56 21.86 -11.38
C TYR A 51 -5.75 21.78 -10.42
N GLY A 52 -6.89 22.31 -10.87
CA GLY A 52 -8.08 22.44 -10.03
C GLY A 52 -8.09 23.79 -9.29
N PRO A 53 -9.06 24.03 -8.41
CA PRO A 53 -9.23 25.34 -7.78
C PRO A 53 -8.12 25.72 -6.78
N CYS A 54 -7.31 24.77 -6.29
CA CYS A 54 -6.29 25.06 -5.29
C CYS A 54 -4.92 25.35 -5.91
N LEU A 55 -4.34 26.50 -5.58
CA LEU A 55 -3.03 26.96 -6.08
C LEU A 55 -2.91 26.91 -7.62
N ASN A 56 -4.03 26.98 -8.35
CA ASN A 56 -4.15 26.75 -9.79
C ASN A 56 -3.11 27.53 -10.62
N ASN A 57 -2.07 26.86 -11.13
CA ASN A 57 -1.06 27.49 -11.98
C ASN A 57 -1.01 26.92 -13.41
N LYS A 58 -1.84 25.90 -13.70
CA LYS A 58 -2.02 25.31 -15.03
C LYS A 58 -3.50 25.09 -15.32
N ASP A 59 -3.91 25.38 -16.54
CA ASP A 59 -5.24 25.02 -17.02
C ASP A 59 -5.28 23.53 -17.37
N PHE A 60 -6.36 22.86 -16.97
CA PHE A 60 -6.52 21.44 -17.23
C PHE A 60 -6.64 21.18 -18.75
N PRO A 61 -5.82 20.28 -19.33
CA PRO A 61 -5.84 20.01 -20.76
C PRO A 61 -7.18 19.41 -21.20
N GLU A 62 -7.74 19.90 -22.32
CA GLU A 62 -9.03 19.44 -22.84
C GLU A 62 -9.00 18.01 -23.41
N ASP A 63 -7.82 17.54 -23.83
CA ASP A 63 -7.60 16.29 -24.54
C ASP A 63 -7.14 15.13 -23.64
N LYS A 64 -7.07 15.33 -22.32
CA LYS A 64 -6.59 14.31 -21.38
C LYS A 64 -7.54 14.11 -20.22
N THR A 65 -7.62 12.87 -19.77
CA THR A 65 -8.16 12.52 -18.46
C THR A 65 -7.19 12.84 -17.33
N ARG A 66 -7.66 12.84 -16.09
CA ARG A 66 -6.84 13.02 -14.89
C ARG A 66 -5.75 11.94 -14.80
N GLU A 67 -6.11 10.72 -15.14
CA GLU A 67 -5.29 9.53 -15.10
C GLU A 67 -4.18 9.58 -16.16
N GLU A 68 -4.51 10.01 -17.39
CA GLU A 68 -3.53 10.24 -18.45
C GLU A 68 -2.56 11.34 -18.08
N LEU A 69 -3.06 12.47 -17.56
CA LEU A 69 -2.21 13.56 -17.10
C LEU A 69 -1.27 13.08 -15.98
N MET A 70 -1.79 12.37 -14.98
CA MET A 70 -0.99 11.83 -13.88
C MET A 70 0.11 10.88 -14.36
N SER A 71 -0.18 10.04 -15.36
CA SER A 71 0.80 9.11 -15.90
C SER A 71 2.02 9.78 -16.55
N GLN A 72 1.89 11.04 -16.96
CA GLN A 72 2.97 11.83 -17.57
C GLN A 72 3.94 12.40 -16.54
N TYR A 73 3.61 12.47 -15.26
CA TYR A 73 4.53 13.01 -14.25
C TYR A 73 5.35 11.90 -13.59
N LYS A 74 6.55 12.24 -13.13
CA LYS A 74 7.36 11.31 -12.32
C LYS A 74 6.77 11.18 -10.92
N PHE A 75 6.33 12.28 -10.33
CA PHE A 75 5.81 12.36 -8.97
C PHE A 75 4.41 12.97 -8.92
N TYR A 76 3.59 12.49 -7.99
CA TYR A 76 2.28 13.05 -7.71
C TYR A 76 2.11 13.30 -6.21
N LEU A 77 1.59 14.47 -5.85
CA LEU A 77 1.25 14.82 -4.47
C LEU A 77 -0.06 14.13 -4.06
N ALA A 78 0.07 12.89 -3.56
CA ALA A 78 -0.99 12.05 -3.04
C ALA A 78 -1.30 12.37 -1.56
N ILE A 79 -1.59 13.65 -1.30
CA ILE A 79 -1.71 14.21 0.05
C ILE A 79 -3.18 14.32 0.48
N GLU A 80 -3.49 13.83 1.67
CA GLU A 80 -4.86 13.77 2.17
C GLU A 80 -5.34 15.11 2.74
N ASN A 81 -6.65 15.22 2.95
CA ASN A 81 -7.24 16.45 3.48
C ASN A 81 -7.05 16.60 4.99
N ALA A 82 -6.75 15.50 5.67
CA ALA A 82 -6.49 15.36 7.10
C ALA A 82 -5.53 14.18 7.30
N ASN A 83 -4.89 14.11 8.46
CA ASN A 83 -3.94 13.07 8.81
C ASN A 83 -4.59 12.20 9.90
N CYS A 84 -5.12 11.03 9.55
CA CYS A 84 -5.77 10.12 10.50
C CYS A 84 -5.28 8.69 10.24
N GLU A 85 -5.38 7.81 11.22
CA GLU A 85 -5.06 6.38 11.05
C GLU A 85 -5.93 5.81 9.93
N ASP A 86 -5.33 4.98 9.08
CA ASP A 86 -5.96 4.33 7.93
C ASP A 86 -6.67 5.25 6.92
N TYR A 87 -6.57 6.58 7.03
CA TYR A 87 -7.16 7.51 6.07
C TYR A 87 -6.29 7.61 4.82
N VAL A 88 -6.40 6.60 3.96
CA VAL A 88 -5.72 6.49 2.67
C VAL A 88 -6.78 6.34 1.58
N THR A 89 -6.77 7.23 0.60
CA THR A 89 -7.83 7.33 -0.41
C THR A 89 -7.34 7.04 -1.82
N GLU A 90 -8.18 7.33 -2.82
CA GLU A 90 -7.87 7.21 -4.25
C GLU A 90 -6.56 7.88 -4.64
N LYS A 91 -6.14 8.93 -3.92
CA LYS A 91 -4.91 9.69 -4.23
C LYS A 91 -3.68 8.79 -4.25
N LEU A 92 -3.53 7.87 -3.28
CA LEU A 92 -2.42 6.93 -3.27
C LEU A 92 -2.60 5.88 -4.37
N PHE A 93 -3.78 5.27 -4.44
CA PHE A 93 -4.04 4.14 -5.34
C PHE A 93 -3.97 4.52 -6.81
N ASP A 94 -4.57 5.65 -7.20
CA ASP A 94 -4.52 6.19 -8.56
C ASP A 94 -3.05 6.47 -8.96
N THR A 95 -2.26 7.05 -8.05
CA THR A 95 -0.84 7.33 -8.31
C THR A 95 -0.04 6.06 -8.62
N LEU A 96 -0.19 5.03 -7.78
CA LEU A 96 0.46 3.73 -7.99
C LEU A 96 -0.03 3.05 -9.28
N ALA A 97 -1.33 3.15 -9.57
CA ALA A 97 -1.96 2.59 -10.77
C ALA A 97 -1.44 3.24 -12.06
N HIS A 98 -1.17 4.54 -12.02
CA HIS A 98 -0.74 5.32 -13.18
C HIS A 98 0.79 5.50 -13.26
N SER A 99 1.55 4.71 -12.50
CA SER A 99 3.01 4.62 -12.62
C SER A 99 3.72 5.95 -12.31
N ALA A 100 3.19 6.73 -11.37
CA ALA A 100 3.88 7.85 -10.75
C ALA A 100 4.28 7.46 -9.32
N VAL A 101 5.30 8.13 -8.78
CA VAL A 101 5.73 7.89 -7.39
C VAL A 101 4.93 8.84 -6.48
N PRO A 102 4.16 8.29 -5.52
CA PRO A 102 3.37 9.11 -4.62
C PRO A 102 4.25 9.81 -3.59
N ILE A 103 4.10 11.13 -3.50
CA ILE A 103 4.54 11.93 -2.37
C ILE A 103 3.32 12.09 -1.45
N VAL A 104 3.40 11.54 -0.24
CA VAL A 104 2.23 11.36 0.65
C VAL A 104 2.32 12.19 1.92
N ASP A 105 1.14 12.50 2.43
CA ASP A 105 0.88 13.00 3.77
C ASP A 105 -0.54 12.55 4.17
N GLY A 106 -0.66 11.84 5.28
CA GLY A 106 -1.88 11.13 5.71
C GLY A 106 -1.62 10.38 7.02
N PRO A 107 -1.87 9.06 7.12
CA PRO A 107 -1.55 8.27 8.33
C PRO A 107 -0.05 8.17 8.62
N ASP A 108 0.28 7.83 9.87
CA ASP A 108 1.66 7.58 10.28
C ASP A 108 2.22 6.26 9.73
N ASN A 109 1.34 5.29 9.41
CA ASN A 109 1.72 3.99 8.88
C ASN A 109 1.04 3.71 7.53
N TYR A 110 1.85 3.50 6.49
CA TYR A 110 1.40 3.17 5.14
C TYR A 110 1.61 1.70 4.75
N GLU A 111 2.26 0.87 5.58
CA GLU A 111 2.72 -0.48 5.22
C GLU A 111 1.63 -1.39 4.67
N ALA A 112 0.41 -1.23 5.19
CA ALA A 112 -0.78 -1.95 4.75
C ALA A 112 -1.28 -1.54 3.36
N PHE A 113 -0.90 -0.36 2.87
CA PHE A 113 -1.44 0.28 1.66
C PHE A 113 -0.43 0.37 0.51
N VAL A 114 0.87 0.23 0.80
CA VAL A 114 1.95 0.39 -0.19
C VAL A 114 2.62 -0.95 -0.54
N PRO A 115 3.01 -1.16 -1.82
CA PRO A 115 3.65 -2.40 -2.26
C PRO A 115 4.95 -2.72 -1.52
N THR A 116 5.79 -1.70 -1.29
CA THR A 116 7.09 -1.80 -0.61
C THR A 116 7.35 -0.54 0.23
N PRO A 117 8.25 -0.60 1.25
CA PRO A 117 8.65 0.60 2.00
C PRO A 117 9.39 1.63 1.14
N HIS A 118 9.86 1.25 -0.05
CA HIS A 118 10.51 2.12 -1.03
C HIS A 118 9.64 2.21 -2.29
N SER A 119 8.37 2.56 -2.13
CA SER A 119 7.42 2.78 -3.25
C SER A 119 6.65 4.10 -3.14
N TYR A 120 6.98 4.92 -2.15
CA TYR A 120 6.34 6.18 -1.85
C TYR A 120 7.32 7.09 -1.06
N ILE A 121 7.08 8.40 -1.10
CA ILE A 121 7.90 9.41 -0.43
C ILE A 121 7.04 10.10 0.61
N ARG A 122 7.45 10.08 1.88
CA ARG A 122 6.75 10.78 2.96
C ARG A 122 7.20 12.25 3.02
N MET A 123 6.25 13.18 3.07
CA MET A 123 6.57 14.60 3.27
C MET A 123 7.22 14.86 4.63
N ASP A 124 6.76 14.18 5.68
CA ASP A 124 7.25 14.32 7.05
C ASP A 124 8.54 13.54 7.33
N ALA A 125 9.13 12.88 6.32
CA ALA A 125 10.49 12.36 6.42
C ALA A 125 11.56 13.45 6.20
N PHE A 126 11.15 14.66 5.82
CA PHE A 126 12.01 15.81 5.59
C PHE A 126 11.70 16.90 6.61
N PRO A 127 12.72 17.64 7.09
CA PRO A 127 12.52 18.70 8.06
C PRO A 127 11.66 19.85 7.51
N ASP A 128 11.79 20.15 6.22
CA ASP A 128 11.06 21.25 5.59
C ASP A 128 10.87 21.07 4.06
N PRO A 129 10.07 21.94 3.39
CA PRO A 129 9.83 21.85 1.95
C PRO A 129 11.08 21.96 1.07
N ARG A 130 12.15 22.62 1.52
CA ARG A 130 13.39 22.74 0.75
C ARG A 130 14.09 21.39 0.68
N ASP A 131 14.23 20.67 1.79
CA ASP A 131 14.86 19.35 1.81
C ASP A 131 14.10 18.34 0.95
N LEU A 132 12.76 18.36 1.00
CA LEU A 132 11.94 17.55 0.09
C LEU A 132 12.21 17.94 -1.37
N ALA A 133 12.25 19.24 -1.70
CA ALA A 133 12.52 19.70 -3.05
C ALA A 133 13.91 19.26 -3.56
N GLU A 134 14.94 19.32 -2.72
CA GLU A 134 16.29 18.85 -3.05
C GLU A 134 16.30 17.34 -3.33
N TYR A 135 15.58 16.57 -2.52
CA TYR A 135 15.44 15.14 -2.74
C TYR A 135 14.72 14.78 -4.05
N ILE A 136 13.62 15.48 -4.35
CA ILE A 136 12.89 15.24 -5.61
C ILE A 136 13.74 15.66 -6.81
N LYS A 137 14.54 16.74 -6.74
CA LYS A 137 15.47 17.10 -7.82
C LYS A 137 16.53 16.02 -8.05
N TYR A 138 17.07 15.44 -6.99
CA TYR A 138 17.99 14.32 -7.10
C TYR A 138 17.34 13.16 -7.87
N LEU A 139 16.15 12.72 -7.47
CA LEU A 139 15.45 11.62 -8.15
C LEU A 139 15.03 11.98 -9.58
N ASP A 140 14.62 13.22 -9.83
CA ASP A 140 14.24 13.68 -11.18
C ASP A 140 15.42 13.65 -12.16
N SER A 141 16.63 13.96 -11.66
CA SER A 141 17.87 13.90 -12.45
C SER A 141 18.51 12.51 -12.54
N ASN A 142 18.06 11.55 -11.73
CA ASN A 142 18.64 10.22 -11.62
C ASN A 142 17.57 9.14 -11.86
N ASP A 143 17.43 8.73 -13.12
CA ASP A 143 16.45 7.72 -13.53
C ASP A 143 16.64 6.37 -12.83
N THR A 144 17.88 5.98 -12.51
CA THR A 144 18.14 4.75 -11.75
C THR A 144 17.55 4.83 -10.36
N ALA A 145 17.82 5.91 -9.62
CA ALA A 145 17.28 6.12 -8.28
C ALA A 145 15.74 6.27 -8.30
N TYR A 146 15.20 6.97 -9.28
CA TYR A 146 13.76 7.09 -9.48
C TYR A 146 13.09 5.72 -9.74
N LEU A 147 13.67 4.87 -10.59
CA LEU A 147 13.09 3.58 -10.93
C LEU A 147 13.10 2.58 -9.78
N GLU A 148 13.92 2.76 -8.74
CA GLU A 148 13.86 1.92 -7.54
C GLU A 148 12.53 2.04 -6.80
N TYR A 149 11.90 3.23 -6.83
CA TYR A 149 10.55 3.44 -6.29
C TYR A 149 9.47 2.63 -7.03
N LEU A 150 9.78 2.15 -8.24
CA LEU A 150 8.89 1.37 -9.09
C LEU A 150 9.37 -0.08 -9.28
N SER A 151 10.35 -0.52 -8.48
CA SER A 151 10.91 -1.88 -8.49
C SER A 151 9.84 -2.96 -8.43
N PHE A 152 8.78 -2.73 -7.65
CA PHE A 152 7.65 -3.66 -7.53
C PHE A 152 6.94 -3.95 -8.85
N ARG A 153 6.99 -3.04 -9.84
CA ARG A 153 6.44 -3.22 -11.20
C ARG A 153 7.52 -3.53 -12.23
N ARG A 154 8.69 -2.92 -12.10
CA ARG A 154 9.85 -3.20 -12.96
C ARG A 154 10.19 -4.69 -12.97
N ASP A 155 10.20 -5.30 -11.78
CA ASP A 155 10.59 -6.69 -11.59
C ASP A 155 9.40 -7.66 -11.69
N ALA A 156 8.20 -7.19 -12.05
CA ALA A 156 6.96 -7.98 -11.99
C ALA A 156 6.91 -9.17 -12.97
N LEU A 157 7.69 -9.12 -14.04
CA LEU A 157 7.81 -10.22 -15.00
C LEU A 157 8.82 -11.29 -14.55
N ASP A 158 9.82 -10.90 -13.75
CA ASP A 158 10.95 -11.75 -13.38
C ASP A 158 10.79 -12.35 -11.97
N LYS A 159 10.10 -11.63 -11.07
CA LYS A 159 9.94 -12.01 -9.66
C LYS A 159 8.46 -12.16 -9.26
N PRO A 160 8.09 -13.26 -8.58
CA PRO A 160 6.73 -13.42 -8.07
C PRO A 160 6.44 -12.39 -6.97
N ALA A 161 5.16 -12.05 -6.77
CA ALA A 161 4.72 -11.04 -5.81
C ALA A 161 5.31 -11.23 -4.39
N ARG A 162 5.38 -12.47 -3.91
CA ARG A 162 5.95 -12.85 -2.60
C ARG A 162 7.44 -12.52 -2.41
N GLU A 163 8.19 -12.30 -3.48
CA GLU A 163 9.63 -11.96 -3.43
C GLU A 163 9.89 -10.45 -3.61
N ARG A 164 8.88 -9.67 -3.97
CA ARG A 164 9.02 -8.24 -4.28
C ARG A 164 8.05 -7.31 -3.53
N LEU A 165 7.06 -7.85 -2.83
CA LEU A 165 6.06 -7.09 -2.07
C LEU A 165 6.15 -7.41 -0.57
N THR A 166 5.69 -6.50 0.28
CA THR A 166 5.65 -6.74 1.72
C THR A 166 4.61 -7.78 2.09
N PRO A 167 4.85 -8.59 3.15
CA PRO A 167 3.84 -9.51 3.67
C PRO A 167 2.54 -8.80 4.10
N SER A 168 2.65 -7.62 4.71
CA SER A 168 1.51 -6.78 5.12
C SER A 168 0.64 -6.40 3.93
N PHE A 169 1.27 -5.95 2.82
CA PHE A 169 0.54 -5.64 1.60
C PHE A 169 -0.09 -6.89 0.96
N ILE A 170 0.66 -7.98 0.84
CA ILE A 170 0.10 -9.23 0.29
C ILE A 170 -1.12 -9.67 1.11
N GLY A 171 -0.99 -9.75 2.43
CA GLY A 171 -2.07 -10.19 3.33
C GLY A 171 -3.32 -9.31 3.27
N ASN A 172 -3.17 -8.02 2.92
CA ASN A 172 -4.29 -7.09 2.81
C ASN A 172 -4.94 -7.05 1.43
N TRP A 173 -4.22 -7.43 0.37
CA TRP A 173 -4.63 -7.18 -1.02
C TRP A 173 -4.67 -8.42 -1.92
N SER A 174 -4.15 -9.58 -1.48
CA SER A 174 -4.12 -10.81 -2.30
C SER A 174 -5.43 -11.58 -2.32
N ASP A 175 -6.22 -11.46 -1.26
CA ASP A 175 -7.52 -12.11 -1.13
C ASP A 175 -8.61 -11.06 -1.36
N THR A 176 -9.32 -11.16 -2.49
CA THR A 176 -10.34 -10.18 -2.86
C THR A 176 -11.55 -10.27 -1.95
N ASP A 177 -11.88 -11.46 -1.43
CA ASP A 177 -13.03 -11.66 -0.55
C ASP A 177 -12.72 -11.11 0.84
N VAL A 178 -11.56 -11.43 1.42
CA VAL A 178 -11.12 -10.85 2.70
C VAL A 178 -10.89 -9.34 2.58
N HIS A 179 -10.32 -8.88 1.46
CA HIS A 179 -10.17 -7.46 1.19
C HIS A 179 -11.53 -6.78 1.15
N ASN A 180 -12.49 -7.33 0.39
CA ASN A 180 -13.85 -6.82 0.33
C ASN A 180 -14.53 -6.91 1.69
N GLU A 181 -14.35 -7.95 2.49
CA GLU A 181 -14.92 -8.01 3.85
C GLU A 181 -14.37 -6.89 4.75
N ARG A 182 -13.08 -6.55 4.61
CA ARG A 182 -12.46 -5.42 5.32
C ARG A 182 -12.85 -4.06 4.74
N SER A 183 -13.05 -3.95 3.42
CA SER A 183 -13.24 -2.68 2.70
C SER A 183 -14.71 -2.33 2.38
N SER A 184 -15.58 -3.32 2.16
CA SER A 184 -16.98 -3.16 1.72
C SER A 184 -17.95 -2.71 2.82
N TRP A 185 -17.55 -2.71 4.10
CA TRP A 185 -18.37 -2.24 5.22
C TRP A 185 -17.60 -1.32 6.16
N CYS A 186 -16.90 -0.38 5.54
CA CYS A 186 -16.45 0.90 6.09
C CYS A 186 -17.31 1.37 7.28
N SER A 187 -16.69 1.92 8.31
CA SER A 187 -17.35 2.63 9.43
C SER A 187 -18.45 3.61 8.97
N LEU A 188 -18.42 4.08 7.72
CA LEU A 188 -19.52 4.79 7.06
C LEU A 188 -20.83 4.00 6.95
N CYS A 189 -20.82 2.70 6.61
CA CYS A 189 -22.05 1.92 6.50
C CYS A 189 -22.78 1.82 7.86
N ARG A 190 -22.05 1.81 8.98
CA ARG A 190 -22.63 1.88 10.33
C ARG A 190 -23.30 3.24 10.62
N GLY A 191 -22.83 4.33 10.02
CA GLY A 191 -23.41 5.67 10.17
C GLY A 191 -24.46 6.05 9.11
N VAL A 192 -24.32 5.53 7.88
CA VAL A 192 -25.12 5.90 6.70
C VAL A 192 -26.35 5.03 6.54
N VAL A 193 -26.29 3.73 6.85
CA VAL A 193 -27.46 2.83 6.75
C VAL A 193 -28.62 3.31 7.63
N PRO A 194 -28.42 3.73 8.90
CA PRO A 194 -29.50 4.30 9.70
C PRO A 194 -30.02 5.64 9.16
N TRP A 195 -29.16 6.50 8.59
CA TRP A 195 -29.56 7.75 7.95
C TRP A 195 -30.39 7.52 6.67
N TRP A 196 -30.01 6.52 5.89
CA TRP A 196 -30.73 6.10 4.69
C TRP A 196 -32.10 5.50 5.03
N GLN A 197 -32.20 4.64 6.05
CA GLN A 197 -33.46 4.09 6.55
C GLN A 197 -34.39 5.17 7.12
N ALA A 198 -33.83 6.18 7.82
CA ALA A 198 -34.58 7.33 8.32
C ALA A 198 -35.13 8.21 7.19
N ARG A 199 -34.36 8.42 6.11
CA ARG A 199 -34.80 9.22 4.94
C ARG A 199 -35.91 8.54 4.14
N HIS A 200 -36.02 7.22 4.20
CA HIS A 200 -37.06 6.42 3.51
C HIS A 200 -38.22 6.00 4.43
N GLY A 201 -38.33 6.61 5.63
CA GLY A 201 -39.53 6.50 6.48
C GLY A 201 -39.68 5.18 7.24
N GLN A 202 -38.60 4.40 7.40
CA GLN A 202 -38.66 3.07 8.03
C GLN A 202 -38.46 3.08 9.56
N LEU A 203 -38.31 4.25 10.20
CA LEU A 203 -38.04 4.40 11.64
C LEU A 203 -38.92 5.48 12.29
N SER A 204 -39.27 5.30 13.57
CA SER A 204 -40.05 6.28 14.35
C SER A 204 -39.22 7.52 14.73
N LYS A 205 -39.89 8.61 15.11
CA LYS A 205 -39.23 9.88 15.48
C LYS A 205 -38.30 9.74 16.70
N GLU A 206 -38.66 8.86 17.63
CA GLU A 206 -37.87 8.54 18.82
C GLU A 206 -36.59 7.76 18.43
N GLN A 207 -36.69 6.79 17.51
CA GLN A 207 -35.54 6.07 16.97
C GLN A 207 -34.59 7.00 16.19
N ILE A 208 -35.15 7.95 15.44
CA ILE A 208 -34.38 8.99 14.75
C ILE A 208 -33.62 9.85 15.77
N LYS A 209 -34.25 10.28 16.88
CA LYS A 209 -33.61 11.15 17.88
C LYS A 209 -32.39 10.51 18.56
N GLU A 210 -32.43 9.20 18.78
CA GLU A 210 -31.32 8.43 19.37
C GLU A 210 -30.17 8.23 18.37
N LEU A 211 -30.48 7.93 17.10
CA LEU A 211 -29.53 7.87 15.98
C LEU A 211 -28.95 9.25 15.59
N THR A 212 -29.63 10.32 16.02
CA THR A 212 -29.28 11.70 15.72
C THR A 212 -28.68 12.44 16.91
N ASN A 213 -28.36 11.75 18.00
CA ASN A 213 -27.64 12.35 19.11
C ASN A 213 -26.26 12.85 18.62
N LYS A 214 -26.00 14.15 18.73
CA LYS A 214 -24.74 14.78 18.28
C LYS A 214 -23.53 14.25 19.05
N ASP A 215 -23.74 13.77 20.27
CA ASP A 215 -22.68 13.20 21.12
C ASP A 215 -22.34 11.74 20.74
N LYS A 216 -23.04 11.16 19.76
CA LYS A 216 -22.84 9.80 19.25
C LYS A 216 -22.88 9.70 17.73
N ARG A 217 -23.01 10.83 17.02
CA ARG A 217 -22.96 10.89 15.56
C ARG A 217 -21.54 11.28 15.15
N PHE A 218 -20.88 10.34 14.48
CA PHE A 218 -19.47 10.41 14.12
C PHE A 218 -18.61 10.34 15.39
N LEU A 219 -17.94 9.20 15.58
CA LEU A 219 -16.68 9.26 16.31
C LEU A 219 -15.83 10.23 15.47
N LEU A 220 -15.56 11.42 16.01
CA LEU A 220 -14.36 12.16 15.62
C LEU A 220 -13.26 11.11 15.73
N ASP A 221 -12.74 10.69 14.60
CA ASP A 221 -11.65 9.75 14.55
C ASP A 221 -10.52 10.36 15.38
N ASP A 222 -10.32 9.84 16.59
CA ASP A 222 -9.41 10.38 17.59
C ASP A 222 -7.95 10.08 17.24
N THR A 223 -7.76 9.28 16.19
CA THR A 223 -6.48 9.06 15.51
C THR A 223 -6.10 10.23 14.60
N CYS A 224 -7.03 11.14 14.29
CA CYS A 224 -6.72 12.31 13.49
C CYS A 224 -5.77 13.26 14.25
N HIS A 225 -4.66 13.60 13.62
CA HIS A 225 -3.75 14.63 14.08
C HIS A 225 -4.47 15.99 14.15
N PRO A 226 -4.04 16.90 15.07
CA PRO A 226 -4.57 18.25 15.14
C PRO A 226 -4.47 19.00 13.81
N GLU A 227 -5.42 19.91 13.59
CA GLU A 227 -5.40 20.78 12.41
C GLU A 227 -4.09 21.60 12.36
N GLY A 228 -3.60 21.83 11.14
CA GLY A 228 -2.51 22.76 10.91
C GLY A 228 -1.11 22.20 11.00
N LYS A 229 -0.91 20.87 10.93
CA LYS A 229 0.41 20.21 10.80
C LYS A 229 1.38 21.00 9.91
N TRP A 230 0.93 21.50 8.77
CA TRP A 230 1.78 22.22 7.82
C TRP A 230 1.67 23.75 7.84
N ASN A 231 0.98 24.34 8.83
CA ASN A 231 0.80 25.78 8.91
C ASN A 231 2.12 26.54 9.11
N TYR A 232 3.11 25.90 9.75
CA TYR A 232 4.44 26.50 9.93
C TYR A 232 5.10 26.89 8.59
N ALA A 233 4.77 26.21 7.49
CA ALA A 233 5.33 26.50 6.17
C ALA A 233 4.99 27.93 5.71
N ALA A 234 3.84 28.47 6.12
CA ALA A 234 3.43 29.83 5.78
C ALA A 234 4.32 30.92 6.44
N ASN A 235 5.03 30.58 7.52
CA ASN A 235 5.93 31.50 8.20
C ASN A 235 7.27 31.69 7.46
N GLY A 236 7.59 30.78 6.52
CA GLY A 236 8.88 30.77 5.83
C GLY A 236 10.07 30.42 6.73
N PRO A 237 11.30 30.48 6.19
CA PRO A 237 12.50 30.15 6.94
C PRO A 237 12.85 31.23 8.00
N PRO A 238 13.37 30.83 9.18
CA PRO A 238 13.61 29.47 9.62
C PRO A 238 12.28 28.77 9.97
N TYR A 239 12.08 27.58 9.41
CA TYR A 239 10.88 26.80 9.67
C TYR A 239 10.86 26.31 11.11
N LYS A 240 9.72 26.49 11.78
CA LYS A 240 9.52 26.07 13.17
C LYS A 240 8.21 25.30 13.26
N ALA A 241 8.29 24.00 12.98
CA ALA A 241 7.19 23.07 13.19
C ALA A 241 6.99 22.79 14.69
N ASP A 242 5.76 22.50 15.07
CA ASP A 242 5.34 22.02 16.39
C ASP A 242 5.29 20.48 16.46
N TRP A 243 5.74 19.81 15.39
CA TRP A 243 5.88 18.36 15.28
C TRP A 243 7.28 18.02 14.76
N GLU A 244 7.71 16.79 15.01
CA GLU A 244 9.04 16.30 14.63
C GLU A 244 8.97 15.43 13.36
N PRO A 245 9.92 15.60 12.42
CA PRO A 245 10.08 14.69 11.29
C PRO A 245 10.13 13.23 11.73
N SER A 246 9.56 12.34 10.91
CA SER A 246 9.64 10.89 11.05
C SER A 246 10.53 10.35 9.94
N PRO A 247 11.87 10.31 10.12
CA PRO A 247 12.79 9.96 9.06
C PRO A 247 12.53 8.54 8.56
N HIS A 248 12.39 8.37 7.25
CA HIS A 248 12.28 7.04 6.69
C HIS A 248 13.67 6.36 6.73
N PRO A 249 13.81 5.11 7.21
CA PRO A 249 15.11 4.42 7.32
C PRO A 249 15.92 4.38 6.01
N ASN A 250 15.23 4.40 4.87
CA ASN A 250 15.83 4.38 3.54
C ASN A 250 16.34 5.76 3.08
N LEU A 251 15.80 6.86 3.60
CA LEU A 251 16.30 8.22 3.35
C LEU A 251 17.55 8.50 4.16
N THR A 252 17.64 7.95 5.39
CA THR A 252 18.86 8.02 6.21
C THR A 252 20.05 7.26 5.62
N LEU A 253 19.82 6.26 4.77
CA LEU A 253 20.92 5.58 4.08
C LEU A 253 21.59 6.44 3.00
N GLN A 254 20.86 7.40 2.40
CA GLN A 254 21.40 8.29 1.36
C GLN A 254 22.09 9.54 1.93
N SER A 255 21.78 9.98 3.16
CA SER A 255 22.45 11.13 3.79
C SER A 255 23.81 10.79 4.44
N VAL A 256 24.15 9.51 4.59
CA VAL A 256 25.37 9.06 5.27
C VAL A 256 26.56 8.83 4.31
N GLU A 257 26.40 8.97 2.99
CA GLU A 257 27.50 8.78 2.03
C GLU A 257 28.48 9.98 1.91
N SER A 258 28.59 10.82 2.94
CA SER A 258 29.60 11.89 3.00
C SER A 258 30.44 11.88 4.29
N SER A 259 30.99 10.74 4.68
CA SER A 259 32.26 10.74 5.44
C SER A 259 32.96 9.39 5.39
N SER A 260 34.19 9.39 4.87
CA SER A 260 35.14 8.29 4.91
C SER A 260 35.63 8.00 6.34
N PHE A 261 35.49 6.76 6.83
CA PHE A 261 36.58 5.89 7.34
C PHE A 261 36.02 4.57 7.95
N PHE A 262 36.71 3.46 7.64
CA PHE A 262 36.46 2.02 7.93
C PHE A 262 36.60 1.63 9.44
N PRO A 263 36.14 0.46 9.95
CA PRO A 263 36.38 -0.88 9.36
C PRO A 263 35.29 -1.96 9.41
N SER A 264 35.46 -2.91 8.48
CA SER A 264 34.99 -4.31 8.55
C SER A 264 35.31 -4.89 9.92
N ASP A 265 34.31 -5.48 10.58
CA ASP A 265 34.35 -6.83 11.17
C ASP A 265 33.12 -7.07 12.07
N TYR A 266 32.76 -8.35 12.20
CA TYR A 266 31.67 -8.97 12.99
C TYR A 266 30.36 -9.30 12.27
N LEU A 267 30.34 -10.47 11.62
CA LEU A 267 29.22 -11.40 11.72
C LEU A 267 29.75 -12.72 12.30
N PRO A 268 29.15 -13.29 13.34
CA PRO A 268 29.48 -14.65 13.76
C PRO A 268 28.87 -15.65 12.77
N ASP A 269 29.71 -16.55 12.25
CA ASP A 269 29.27 -17.72 11.49
C ASP A 269 28.26 -18.54 12.32
N MET A 270 27.03 -18.63 11.84
CA MET A 270 26.09 -19.67 12.28
C MET A 270 26.08 -20.82 11.27
N PRO A 271 26.29 -22.08 11.69
CA PRO A 271 26.38 -23.21 10.78
C PRO A 271 24.99 -23.63 10.30
N ILE A 272 24.67 -23.28 9.04
CA ILE A 272 23.41 -23.62 8.33
C ILE A 272 23.29 -25.12 8.04
N GLU A 273 24.34 -25.92 8.25
CA GLU A 273 24.34 -27.35 7.88
C GLU A 273 23.51 -28.26 8.81
N ASN A 274 23.30 -27.87 10.08
CA ASN A 274 22.64 -28.73 11.06
C ASN A 274 21.11 -28.62 11.04
N THR A 275 20.55 -27.46 10.69
CA THR A 275 19.09 -27.22 10.64
C THR A 275 18.45 -27.94 9.45
N ALA A 276 19.08 -27.92 8.28
CA ALA A 276 18.55 -28.62 7.11
C ALA A 276 18.48 -30.14 7.33
N ARG A 277 19.52 -30.76 7.90
CA ARG A 277 19.54 -32.21 8.19
C ARG A 277 18.49 -32.62 9.22
N MET A 278 18.22 -31.76 10.19
CA MET A 278 17.19 -32.00 11.22
C MET A 278 15.77 -31.93 10.63
N VAL A 279 15.49 -30.94 9.77
CA VAL A 279 14.20 -30.82 9.09
C VAL A 279 13.94 -32.00 8.15
N TRP A 280 14.94 -32.40 7.35
CA TRP A 280 14.81 -33.56 6.46
C TRP A 280 14.58 -34.87 7.22
N SER A 281 15.17 -35.03 8.41
CA SER A 281 14.96 -36.22 9.24
C SER A 281 13.56 -36.28 9.82
N LEU A 282 12.98 -35.14 10.20
CA LEU A 282 11.60 -35.07 10.71
C LEU A 282 10.57 -35.38 9.61
N GLU A 283 10.76 -34.85 8.39
CA GLU A 283 9.88 -35.13 7.25
C GLU A 283 9.84 -36.63 6.90
N ILE A 284 10.99 -37.31 6.94
CA ILE A 284 11.07 -38.76 6.69
C ILE A 284 10.29 -39.54 7.77
N ILE A 285 10.43 -39.16 9.05
CA ILE A 285 9.71 -39.80 10.16
C ILE A 285 8.20 -39.61 9.99
N PHE A 286 7.74 -38.41 9.67
CA PHE A 286 6.33 -38.14 9.40
C PHE A 286 5.79 -38.96 8.23
N GLY A 287 6.58 -39.13 7.16
CA GLY A 287 6.24 -40.00 6.03
C GLY A 287 6.01 -41.45 6.43
N PHE A 288 6.88 -42.03 7.28
CA PHE A 288 6.73 -43.41 7.74
C PHE A 288 5.52 -43.60 8.66
N VAL A 289 5.24 -42.64 9.55
CA VAL A 289 4.05 -42.68 10.42
C VAL A 289 2.77 -42.60 9.58
N PHE A 290 2.74 -41.73 8.57
CA PHE A 290 1.60 -41.59 7.67
C PHE A 290 1.34 -42.86 6.85
N LEU A 291 2.39 -43.48 6.29
CA LEU A 291 2.27 -44.75 5.56
C LEU A 291 1.82 -45.90 6.46
N GLY A 292 2.32 -45.97 7.70
CA GLY A 292 1.86 -46.95 8.70
C GLY A 292 0.39 -46.77 9.07
N PHE A 293 -0.07 -45.54 9.19
CA PHE A 293 -1.48 -45.23 9.42
C PHE A 293 -2.37 -45.67 8.25
N ILE A 294 -1.96 -45.39 7.00
CA ILE A 294 -2.68 -45.86 5.81
C ILE A 294 -2.71 -47.39 5.76
N PHE A 295 -1.58 -48.06 6.02
CA PHE A 295 -1.54 -49.52 6.02
C PHE A 295 -2.47 -50.13 7.08
N THR A 296 -2.55 -49.52 8.27
CA THR A 296 -3.45 -49.94 9.34
C THR A 296 -4.92 -49.78 8.94
N LEU A 297 -5.27 -48.68 8.27
CA LEU A 297 -6.62 -48.46 7.74
C LEU A 297 -6.98 -49.47 6.65
N LEU A 298 -6.04 -49.77 5.75
CA LEU A 298 -6.24 -50.76 4.69
C LEU A 298 -6.36 -52.18 5.25
N TYR A 299 -5.55 -52.54 6.25
CA TYR A 299 -5.62 -53.83 6.93
C TYR A 299 -6.96 -54.00 7.68
N ARG A 300 -7.43 -52.96 8.38
CA ARG A 300 -8.75 -52.96 9.03
C ARG A 300 -9.91 -53.05 8.03
N ARG A 301 -9.76 -52.50 6.82
CA ARG A 301 -10.75 -52.65 5.73
C ARG A 301 -10.70 -54.04 5.07
N GLY A 302 -9.52 -54.62 4.92
CA GLY A 302 -9.32 -55.94 4.28
C GLY A 302 -9.77 -57.13 5.12
N GLY A 303 -9.80 -57.01 6.45
CA GLY A 303 -10.27 -58.07 7.36
C GLY A 303 -11.79 -58.30 7.38
N LEU A 304 -12.59 -57.50 6.68
CA LEU A 304 -14.06 -57.54 6.69
C LEU A 304 -14.70 -58.25 5.48
N ILE A 305 -13.91 -58.79 4.54
CA ILE A 305 -14.43 -59.55 3.39
C ILE A 305 -14.45 -61.05 3.76
N LYS A 306 -15.50 -61.47 4.49
CA LYS A 306 -15.88 -62.89 4.56
C LYS A 306 -16.43 -63.32 3.20
N LEU A 307 -15.67 -64.14 2.49
CA LEU A 307 -16.09 -64.84 1.27
C LEU A 307 -17.34 -65.69 1.56
N ARG A 308 -18.48 -65.34 0.95
CA ARG A 308 -19.62 -66.26 0.81
C ARG A 308 -19.36 -67.14 -0.42
N PRO A 309 -19.46 -68.48 -0.33
CA PRO A 309 -19.43 -69.32 -1.52
C PRO A 309 -20.80 -69.27 -2.22
N GLY A 310 -20.83 -68.74 -3.43
CA GLY A 310 -21.97 -68.85 -4.35
C GLY A 310 -21.86 -70.13 -5.20
N PRO A 311 -22.98 -70.75 -5.61
CA PRO A 311 -22.98 -72.11 -6.14
C PRO A 311 -22.57 -72.17 -7.62
N PHE A 312 -21.86 -73.24 -7.94
CA PHE A 312 -21.46 -73.71 -9.26
C PHE A 312 -22.68 -73.94 -10.18
N SER A 313 -22.58 -73.52 -11.44
CA SER A 313 -23.35 -74.09 -12.56
C SER A 313 -22.39 -74.29 -13.74
N PRO A 314 -22.37 -75.47 -14.39
CA PRO A 314 -21.49 -75.73 -15.53
C PRO A 314 -22.13 -75.30 -16.85
N ASP A 315 -21.33 -74.64 -17.69
CA ASP A 315 -21.60 -74.37 -19.11
C ASP A 315 -21.56 -75.67 -19.94
N PRO A 316 -22.36 -75.77 -21.02
CA PRO A 316 -22.12 -76.73 -22.09
C PRO A 316 -21.19 -76.13 -23.17
N SER A 317 -20.17 -76.89 -23.55
CA SER A 317 -19.23 -76.59 -24.64
C SER A 317 -19.86 -76.68 -26.05
N PRO A 318 -19.27 -76.05 -27.07
CA PRO A 318 -19.92 -75.82 -28.37
C PRO A 318 -19.60 -76.91 -29.41
N ALA A 319 -20.63 -77.31 -30.17
CA ALA A 319 -20.56 -77.73 -31.59
C ALA A 319 -21.98 -77.72 -32.17
#